data_AF-A0A1J3FHH4-F1
#
_entry.id   AF-A0A1J3FHH4-F1
#
_cell.length_a   1.000
_cell.length_b   1.000
_cell.length_c   1.000
_cell.angle_alpha   90.00
_cell.angle_beta   90.00
_cell.angle_gamma   90.00
#
_symmetry.space_group_name_H-M   'P 1'
#
loop_
_entity.id
_entity.type
_entity.pdbx_description
1 polymer ?
#
loop_
_entity_poly.entity_id
_entity_poly.type
_entity_poly.pdbx_seq_one_letter_code
_entity_poly.pdbx_strand_id
1 'polypeptide(L)'
;MVVSVDIRRRFALILVLAFSLRLCFAEDRITFSTPIKDSETLLCNNGIFRFGFFTPVNTTTRLRYVGIWYAKIPIQTVVWVANKDTPVNDTSGVISISNDGNLVVTDGQNRLLWSTNVTVPVSPNATWVQLMDTGNLRLQDNRNNGEILWESFKHPYSSFLPRMNLGTKGSTGENIKITSWRSNQDPSTGNYTAGIALIPFPEIFIRKNNVTQWRSGPWNGQVFIGLPDFDSLLNIDGFTINNDNQGVYSMTYANDSFMYHINLDPDGVIYQRDWVSSVRAWRIGVKFPYTECDAYGRCGRYASCNTREDPPCNCVKGFVPRNNTE
;
A
#
# COMPACT_ATOMS: atom_id res chain seq x y z
N MET A 1 -10.44 68.73 0.40
CA MET A 1 -10.28 67.44 1.10
C MET A 1 -11.06 66.39 0.32
N VAL A 2 -10.48 65.86 -0.77
CA VAL A 2 -11.11 64.83 -1.61
C VAL A 2 -10.12 63.68 -1.71
N VAL A 3 -10.11 62.84 -0.67
CA VAL A 3 -9.40 61.55 -0.75
C VAL A 3 -10.32 60.62 -1.53
N SER A 4 -9.83 60.26 -2.71
CA SER A 4 -10.47 59.40 -3.71
C SER A 4 -11.18 58.20 -3.10
N VAL A 5 -12.49 58.11 -3.36
CA VAL A 5 -13.37 56.96 -3.05
C VAL A 5 -12.81 55.65 -3.64
N ASP A 6 -11.94 55.74 -4.63
CA ASP A 6 -11.35 54.60 -5.33
C ASP A 6 -10.31 53.84 -4.48
N ILE A 7 -9.64 54.51 -3.54
CA ILE A 7 -8.67 53.87 -2.62
C ILE A 7 -9.39 53.03 -1.58
N ARG A 8 -10.52 53.51 -1.04
CA ARG A 8 -11.35 52.76 -0.07
C ARG A 8 -11.95 51.50 -0.70
N ARG A 9 -12.35 51.57 -1.98
CA ARG A 9 -12.91 50.43 -2.73
C ARG A 9 -11.86 49.34 -3.00
N ARG A 10 -10.63 49.74 -3.35
CA ARG A 10 -9.49 48.81 -3.53
C ARG A 10 -9.06 48.16 -2.21
N PHE A 11 -9.03 48.92 -1.11
CA PHE A 11 -8.76 48.36 0.22
C PHE A 11 -9.83 47.36 0.67
N ALA A 12 -11.11 47.67 0.43
CA ALA A 12 -12.21 46.76 0.74
C ALA A 12 -12.15 45.47 -0.11
N LEU A 13 -11.81 45.56 -1.39
CA LEU A 13 -11.59 44.40 -2.27
C LEU A 13 -10.41 43.53 -1.81
N ILE A 14 -9.29 44.14 -1.40
CA ILE A 14 -8.13 43.41 -0.86
C ILE A 14 -8.50 42.71 0.47
N LEU A 15 -9.27 43.37 1.35
CA LEU A 15 -9.75 42.75 2.59
C LEU A 15 -10.73 41.60 2.33
N VAL A 16 -11.61 41.71 1.33
CA VAL A 16 -12.54 40.62 0.94
C VAL A 16 -11.80 39.45 0.28
N LEU A 17 -10.76 39.71 -0.51
CA LEU A 17 -9.84 38.68 -1.05
C LEU A 17 -8.99 38.02 0.06
N ALA A 18 -8.59 38.78 1.08
CA ALA A 18 -7.88 38.24 2.25
C ALA A 18 -8.81 37.41 3.17
N PHE A 19 -10.10 37.77 3.27
CA PHE A 19 -11.09 37.03 4.06
C PHE A 19 -11.64 35.79 3.35
N SER A 20 -11.42 35.66 2.03
CA SER A 20 -11.76 34.47 1.24
C SER A 20 -10.59 33.51 1.05
N LEU A 21 -9.38 33.89 1.48
CA LEU A 21 -8.31 32.94 1.81
C LEU A 21 -8.69 32.26 3.12
N ARG A 22 -9.55 31.23 3.04
CA ARG A 22 -9.49 30.17 4.06
C ARG A 22 -8.05 29.69 4.04
N LEU A 23 -7.29 30.03 5.09
CA LEU A 23 -6.06 29.35 5.42
C LEU A 23 -6.44 27.90 5.67
N CYS A 24 -6.42 27.09 4.61
CA CYS A 24 -6.49 25.65 4.68
C CYS A 24 -5.13 25.23 5.22
N PHE A 25 -4.94 25.35 6.53
CA PHE A 25 -3.92 24.57 7.20
C PHE A 25 -4.31 23.12 6.93
N ALA A 26 -3.47 22.40 6.19
CA ALA A 26 -3.60 20.96 6.13
C ALA A 26 -3.38 20.47 7.56
N GLU A 27 -4.47 20.18 8.26
CA GLU A 27 -4.43 19.55 9.55
C GLU A 27 -3.78 18.18 9.32
N ASP A 28 -2.68 17.89 10.01
CA ASP A 28 -1.95 16.63 9.89
C ASP A 28 -2.59 15.52 10.74
N ARG A 29 -3.71 15.83 11.39
CA ARG A 29 -4.44 14.95 12.31
C ARG A 29 -5.94 14.96 12.10
N ILE A 30 -6.57 13.83 12.41
CA ILE A 30 -8.03 13.72 12.59
C ILE A 30 -8.26 13.58 14.09
N THR A 31 -9.10 14.44 14.65
CA THR A 31 -9.55 14.35 16.04
C THR A 31 -11.05 14.07 16.07
N PHE A 32 -11.59 13.78 17.25
CA PHE A 32 -13.04 13.61 17.41
C PHE A 32 -13.86 14.81 16.91
N SER A 33 -13.34 16.02 17.09
CA SER A 33 -13.98 17.26 16.66
C SER A 33 -13.73 17.64 15.20
N THR A 34 -12.77 16.99 14.53
CA THR A 34 -12.34 17.33 13.16
C THR A 34 -12.48 16.14 12.21
N PRO A 35 -13.72 15.68 11.92
CA PRO A 35 -13.94 14.64 10.94
C PRO A 35 -13.61 15.13 9.52
N ILE A 36 -13.25 14.21 8.63
CA ILE A 36 -12.95 14.48 7.22
C ILE A 36 -14.14 14.07 6.36
N LYS A 37 -14.67 15.02 5.59
CA LYS A 37 -15.72 14.76 4.58
C LYS A 37 -15.10 14.35 3.23
N ASP A 38 -15.96 13.91 2.31
CA ASP A 38 -15.57 13.44 0.97
C ASP A 38 -14.60 14.36 0.18
N SER A 39 -14.77 15.68 0.30
CA SER A 39 -13.95 16.68 -0.39
C SER A 39 -12.65 17.05 0.32
N GLU A 40 -12.45 16.54 1.54
CA GLU A 40 -11.34 16.90 2.42
C GLU A 40 -10.32 15.75 2.47
N THR A 41 -9.06 16.09 2.78
CA THR A 41 -7.98 15.10 2.88
C THR A 41 -7.01 15.46 4.00
N LEU A 42 -6.49 14.43 4.65
CA LEU A 42 -5.35 14.49 5.57
C LEU A 42 -4.05 14.45 4.77
N LEU A 43 -3.13 15.39 5.00
CA LEU A 43 -1.82 15.41 4.34
C LEU A 43 -0.73 15.15 5.38
N CYS A 44 0.25 14.29 5.07
CA CYS A 44 1.40 14.13 5.96
C CYS A 44 2.28 15.39 5.96
N ASN A 45 3.11 15.57 6.99
CA ASN A 45 3.89 16.79 7.21
C ASN A 45 4.77 17.19 6.01
N ASN A 46 5.44 16.22 5.39
CA ASN A 46 6.27 16.47 4.19
C ASN A 46 5.48 16.52 2.87
N GLY A 47 4.17 16.29 2.92
CA GLY A 47 3.25 16.29 1.77
C GLY A 47 3.50 15.19 0.74
N ILE A 48 4.17 14.09 1.08
CA ILE A 48 4.41 12.96 0.17
C ILE A 48 3.15 12.10 0.02
N PHE A 49 2.47 11.81 1.12
CA PHE A 49 1.25 11.01 1.17
C PHE A 49 0.05 11.85 1.60
N ARG A 50 -1.12 11.50 1.08
CA ARG A 50 -2.40 11.99 1.59
C ARG A 50 -3.37 10.86 1.81
N PHE A 51 -4.35 11.11 2.65
CA PHE A 51 -5.39 10.17 3.04
C PHE A 51 -6.77 10.83 2.95
N GLY A 52 -7.77 10.12 2.43
CA GLY A 52 -9.12 10.64 2.26
C GLY A 52 -9.96 9.80 1.30
N PHE A 53 -11.05 10.37 0.81
CA PHE A 53 -11.90 9.71 -0.17
C PHE A 53 -11.37 9.84 -1.60
N PHE A 54 -11.50 8.77 -2.38
CA PHE A 54 -11.13 8.72 -3.78
C PHE A 54 -12.07 7.80 -4.57
N THR A 55 -12.06 8.00 -5.89
CA THR A 55 -12.63 7.09 -6.87
C THR A 55 -11.49 6.64 -7.79
N PRO A 56 -11.34 5.33 -8.08
CA PRO A 56 -10.32 4.84 -9.01
C PRO A 56 -10.39 5.56 -10.36
N VAL A 57 -9.25 5.87 -10.95
CA VAL A 57 -9.21 6.40 -12.32
C VAL A 57 -9.83 5.42 -13.32
N ASN A 58 -10.41 5.96 -14.39
CA ASN A 58 -11.01 5.19 -15.49
C ASN A 58 -12.17 4.26 -15.08
N THR A 59 -12.83 4.51 -13.95
CA THR A 59 -14.09 3.84 -13.59
C THR A 59 -15.29 4.71 -13.99
N THR A 60 -16.40 4.06 -14.35
CA THR A 60 -17.69 4.74 -14.60
C THR A 60 -18.55 4.82 -13.34
N THR A 61 -18.15 4.12 -12.27
CA THR A 61 -18.87 4.12 -11.00
C THR A 61 -18.60 5.40 -10.21
N ARG A 62 -19.52 5.75 -9.31
CA ARG A 62 -19.34 6.85 -8.34
C ARG A 62 -18.97 6.35 -6.95
N LEU A 63 -18.51 5.10 -6.87
CA LEU A 63 -18.12 4.48 -5.61
C LEU A 63 -16.94 5.26 -5.01
N ARG A 64 -17.05 5.54 -3.71
CA ARG A 64 -16.04 6.23 -2.93
C ARG A 64 -15.35 5.27 -1.98
N TYR A 65 -14.04 5.23 -2.10
CA TYR A 65 -13.16 4.46 -1.25
C TYR A 65 -12.32 5.42 -0.42
N VAL A 66 -11.90 4.97 0.76
CA VAL A 66 -10.99 5.69 1.65
C VAL A 66 -9.63 5.02 1.53
N GLY A 67 -8.59 5.80 1.24
CA GLY A 67 -7.27 5.25 1.01
C GLY A 67 -6.13 6.24 1.20
N ILE A 68 -4.91 5.73 1.07
CA ILE A 68 -3.68 6.49 1.12
C ILE A 68 -3.07 6.48 -0.28
N TRP A 69 -2.66 7.64 -0.77
CA TRP A 69 -1.99 7.76 -2.07
C TRP A 69 -0.91 8.84 -2.05
N TYR A 70 -0.06 8.80 -3.07
CA TYR A 70 0.98 9.81 -3.25
C TYR A 70 0.39 11.17 -3.61
N ALA A 71 0.62 12.17 -2.77
CA ALA A 71 0.03 13.49 -2.89
C ALA A 71 0.70 14.37 -3.95
N LYS A 72 2.00 14.20 -4.18
CA LYS A 72 2.80 14.99 -5.15
C LYS A 72 2.81 14.38 -6.55
N ILE A 73 2.22 13.20 -6.72
CA ILE A 73 2.25 12.45 -7.98
C ILE A 73 0.94 12.70 -8.74
N PRO A 74 0.99 13.20 -9.98
CA PRO A 74 -0.21 13.53 -10.75
C PRO A 74 -1.00 12.28 -11.17
N ILE A 75 -0.32 11.15 -11.29
CA ILE A 75 -0.94 9.85 -11.58
C ILE A 75 -1.49 9.29 -10.26
N GLN A 76 -2.80 9.06 -10.19
CA GLN A 76 -3.43 8.50 -8.99
C GLN A 76 -2.78 7.15 -8.65
N THR A 77 -2.01 7.12 -7.57
CA THR A 77 -1.24 5.95 -7.13
C THR A 77 -1.60 5.62 -5.70
N VAL A 78 -2.62 4.79 -5.54
CA VAL A 78 -3.18 4.40 -4.24
C VAL A 78 -2.40 3.21 -3.69
N VAL A 79 -1.88 3.36 -2.47
CA VAL A 79 -1.01 2.37 -1.83
C VAL A 79 -1.71 1.59 -0.71
N TRP A 80 -2.83 2.08 -0.21
CA TRP A 80 -3.62 1.44 0.83
C TRP A 80 -5.10 1.84 0.74
N VAL A 81 -6.02 0.95 1.10
CA VAL A 81 -7.49 1.17 1.04
C VAL A 81 -8.15 0.58 2.28
N ALA A 82 -8.97 1.37 2.97
CA ALA A 82 -9.70 0.99 4.18
C ALA A 82 -10.94 0.14 3.86
N ASN A 83 -11.96 0.77 3.27
CA ASN A 83 -13.28 0.20 2.99
C ASN A 83 -13.35 -0.49 1.61
N LYS A 84 -12.29 -1.25 1.26
CA LYS A 84 -12.12 -1.91 -0.04
C LYS A 84 -13.32 -2.75 -0.51
N ASP A 85 -14.00 -3.43 0.40
CA ASP A 85 -15.13 -4.32 0.08
C ASP A 85 -16.50 -3.68 0.40
N THR A 86 -16.51 -2.48 1.00
CA THR A 86 -17.70 -1.74 1.46
C THR A 86 -17.61 -0.26 1.07
N PRO A 87 -17.56 0.06 -0.24
CA PRO A 87 -17.48 1.45 -0.72
C PRO A 87 -18.72 2.28 -0.33
N VAL A 88 -18.57 3.60 -0.31
CA VAL A 88 -19.71 4.52 -0.21
C VAL A 88 -20.30 4.72 -1.60
N ASN A 89 -21.63 4.71 -1.72
CA ASN A 89 -22.31 4.81 -3.02
C ASN A 89 -22.38 6.23 -3.58
N ASP A 90 -22.06 7.24 -2.77
CA ASP A 90 -22.13 8.66 -3.08
C ASP A 90 -21.03 9.44 -2.31
N THR A 91 -21.08 10.77 -2.36
CA THR A 91 -20.12 11.66 -1.69
C THR A 91 -20.55 12.06 -0.28
N SER A 92 -21.42 11.29 0.37
CA SER A 92 -21.88 11.55 1.75
C SER A 92 -20.98 10.95 2.83
N GLY A 93 -19.91 10.27 2.41
CA GLY A 93 -18.97 9.60 3.28
C GLY A 93 -18.29 10.54 4.29
N VAL A 94 -18.07 10.02 5.50
CA VAL A 94 -17.35 10.71 6.57
C VAL A 94 -16.32 9.76 7.17
N ILE A 95 -15.09 10.28 7.35
CA ILE A 95 -14.04 9.65 8.15
C ILE A 95 -13.98 10.38 9.49
N SER A 96 -14.12 9.65 10.60
CA SER A 96 -14.18 10.27 11.92
C SER A 96 -13.66 9.34 13.01
N ILE A 97 -13.49 9.88 14.21
CA ILE A 97 -13.29 9.07 15.41
C ILE A 97 -14.67 8.80 16.03
N SER A 98 -15.01 7.53 16.26
CA SER A 98 -16.25 7.12 16.92
C SER A 98 -16.15 7.26 18.44
N ASN A 99 -17.29 7.17 19.14
CA ASN A 99 -17.37 7.36 20.59
C ASN A 99 -16.54 6.40 21.44
N ASP A 100 -16.06 5.31 20.87
CA ASP A 100 -15.17 4.31 21.48
C ASP A 100 -13.68 4.55 21.14
N GLY A 101 -13.36 5.65 20.45
CA GLY A 101 -12.00 6.05 20.09
C GLY A 101 -11.46 5.42 18.80
N ASN A 102 -12.27 4.61 18.10
CA ASN A 102 -11.86 4.00 16.84
C ASN A 102 -11.91 5.00 15.66
N LEU A 103 -11.01 4.84 14.69
CA LEU A 103 -11.17 5.50 13.39
C LEU A 103 -12.19 4.71 12.57
N VAL A 104 -13.22 5.41 12.07
CA VAL A 104 -14.32 4.81 11.32
C VAL A 104 -14.59 5.51 10.00
N VAL A 105 -15.18 4.76 9.07
CA VAL A 105 -15.77 5.30 7.83
C VAL A 105 -17.27 5.02 7.86
N THR A 106 -18.08 6.07 7.70
CA THR A 106 -19.54 5.97 7.63
C THR A 106 -20.09 6.60 6.35
N ASP A 107 -21.29 6.22 5.95
CA ASP A 107 -22.06 6.92 4.92
C ASP A 107 -22.97 8.03 5.49
N GLY A 108 -23.73 8.70 4.61
CA GLY A 108 -24.65 9.77 4.98
C GLY A 108 -25.85 9.33 5.83
N GLN A 109 -26.06 8.03 6.03
CA GLN A 109 -27.03 7.48 6.98
C GLN A 109 -26.37 7.02 8.28
N ASN A 110 -25.11 7.40 8.51
CA ASN A 110 -24.27 6.96 9.63
C ASN A 110 -24.11 5.44 9.74
N ARG A 111 -24.26 4.69 8.63
CA ARG A 111 -23.97 3.26 8.63
C ARG A 111 -22.46 3.07 8.67
N LEU A 112 -21.99 2.22 9.58
CA LEU A 112 -20.58 1.86 9.69
C LEU A 112 -20.15 0.98 8.50
N LEU A 113 -19.18 1.46 7.72
CA LEU A 113 -18.63 0.74 6.57
C LEU A 113 -17.28 0.11 6.87
N TRP A 114 -16.48 0.73 7.74
CA TRP A 114 -15.16 0.26 8.14
C TRP A 114 -14.76 0.85 9.51
N SER A 115 -13.96 0.11 10.29
CA SER A 115 -13.40 0.55 11.58
C SER A 115 -12.01 -0.08 11.80
N THR A 116 -11.16 0.59 12.58
CA THR A 116 -9.90 0.03 13.07
C THR A 116 -10.07 -1.18 14.00
N ASN A 117 -11.26 -1.35 14.60
CA ASN A 117 -11.60 -2.46 15.50
C ASN A 117 -10.62 -2.66 16.66
N VAL A 118 -10.11 -1.56 17.23
CA VAL A 118 -9.36 -1.58 18.49
C VAL A 118 -10.33 -1.96 19.60
N THR A 119 -9.98 -2.99 20.37
CA THR A 119 -10.86 -3.58 21.40
C THR A 119 -10.83 -2.84 22.73
N VAL A 120 -9.79 -2.05 22.99
CA VAL A 120 -9.66 -1.27 24.23
C VAL A 120 -10.41 0.05 24.03
N PRO A 121 -11.53 0.29 24.74
CA PRO A 121 -12.28 1.52 24.59
C PRO A 121 -11.45 2.70 25.10
N VAL A 122 -11.31 3.72 24.25
CA VAL A 122 -10.63 4.96 24.61
C VAL A 122 -11.62 6.10 24.46
N SER A 123 -11.55 7.09 25.37
CA SER A 123 -12.34 8.31 25.20
C SER A 123 -12.00 8.93 23.84
N PRO A 124 -12.98 9.32 23.01
CA PRO A 124 -12.71 9.79 21.66
C PRO A 124 -11.84 11.05 21.65
N ASN A 125 -11.95 11.89 22.68
CA ASN A 125 -11.14 13.10 22.85
C ASN A 125 -9.68 12.80 23.26
N ALA A 126 -9.38 11.56 23.65
CA ALA A 126 -8.04 11.10 23.98
C ALA A 126 -7.33 10.46 22.78
N THR A 127 -8.04 10.20 21.68
CA THR A 127 -7.45 9.63 20.46
C THR A 127 -7.31 10.64 19.34
N TRP A 128 -6.29 10.45 18.50
CA TRP A 128 -6.19 11.12 17.20
C TRP A 128 -5.62 10.16 16.15
N VAL A 129 -5.87 10.48 14.88
CA VAL A 129 -5.23 9.81 13.75
C VAL A 129 -4.18 10.73 13.16
N GLN A 130 -3.02 10.20 12.79
CA GLN A 130 -1.96 10.95 12.10
C GLN A 130 -1.44 10.15 10.91
N LEU A 131 -1.24 10.81 9.77
CA LEU A 131 -0.57 10.21 8.61
C LEU A 131 0.93 10.55 8.66
N MET A 132 1.75 9.53 8.91
CA MET A 132 3.20 9.69 8.98
C MET A 132 3.81 9.91 7.60
N ASP A 133 4.98 10.54 7.57
CA ASP A 133 5.78 10.76 6.34
C ASP A 133 6.20 9.46 5.63
N THR A 134 6.17 8.33 6.34
CA THR A 134 6.39 7.00 5.77
C THR A 134 5.18 6.45 5.01
N GLY A 135 4.02 7.13 5.08
CA GLY A 135 2.73 6.64 4.59
C GLY A 135 1.96 5.79 5.59
N ASN A 136 2.47 5.64 6.82
CA ASN A 136 1.80 4.88 7.86
C ASN A 136 0.72 5.74 8.55
N LEU A 137 -0.55 5.39 8.37
CA LEU A 137 -1.66 5.98 9.11
C LEU A 137 -1.75 5.33 10.50
N ARG A 138 -1.71 6.13 11.56
CA ARG A 138 -1.69 5.66 12.96
C ARG A 138 -2.85 6.24 13.74
N LEU A 139 -3.52 5.41 14.53
CA LEU A 139 -4.42 5.83 15.61
C LEU A 139 -3.64 5.79 16.93
N GLN A 140 -3.64 6.89 17.68
CA GLN A 140 -2.81 7.05 18.87
C GLN A 140 -3.62 7.53 20.08
N ASP A 141 -3.16 7.19 21.29
CA ASP A 141 -3.75 7.60 22.58
C ASP A 141 -2.88 8.63 23.31
N ASN A 142 -3.48 9.77 23.67
CA ASN A 142 -2.79 10.87 24.36
C ASN A 142 -2.46 10.56 25.81
N ARG A 143 -3.24 9.67 26.42
CA ARG A 143 -3.12 9.36 27.85
C ARG A 143 -1.82 8.62 28.15
N ASN A 144 -1.30 7.90 27.16
CA ASN A 144 -0.12 7.03 27.27
C ASN A 144 1.03 7.53 26.37
N ASN A 145 1.36 8.82 26.43
CA ASN A 145 2.48 9.42 25.67
C ASN A 145 2.44 9.16 24.14
N GLY A 146 1.25 9.07 23.54
CA GLY A 146 1.11 8.82 22.11
C GLY A 146 1.30 7.36 21.70
N GLU A 147 0.98 6.43 22.60
CA GLU A 147 0.91 4.99 22.31
C GLU A 147 0.11 4.72 21.02
N ILE A 148 0.65 3.87 20.16
CA ILE A 148 0.03 3.49 18.90
C ILE A 148 -0.97 2.37 19.16
N LEU A 149 -2.27 2.68 19.04
CA LEU A 149 -3.34 1.72 19.20
C LEU A 149 -3.56 0.86 17.95
N TRP A 150 -3.37 1.47 16.78
CA TRP A 150 -3.53 0.82 15.48
C TRP A 150 -2.66 1.50 14.43
N GLU A 151 -2.15 0.73 13.46
CA GLU A 151 -1.40 1.29 12.34
C GLU A 151 -1.66 0.54 11.02
N SER A 152 -1.79 1.30 9.93
CA SER A 152 -2.04 0.75 8.59
C SER A 152 -0.96 -0.22 8.11
N PHE A 153 0.29 -0.04 8.56
CA PHE A 153 1.42 -0.91 8.20
C PHE A 153 1.26 -2.34 8.72
N LYS A 154 0.45 -2.57 9.76
CA LYS A 154 0.11 -3.92 10.25
C LYS A 154 -1.06 -4.55 9.49
N HIS A 155 -1.71 -3.78 8.63
CA HIS A 155 -2.85 -4.19 7.79
C HIS A 155 -2.58 -3.81 6.33
N PRO A 156 -1.51 -4.34 5.71
CA PRO A 156 -1.17 -4.02 4.33
C PRO A 156 -2.30 -4.41 3.37
N TYR A 157 -2.32 -3.78 2.20
CA TYR A 157 -3.24 -4.13 1.13
C TYR A 157 -2.47 -4.40 -0.17
N SER A 158 -2.58 -3.57 -1.21
CA SER A 158 -1.92 -3.83 -2.50
C SER A 158 -0.44 -3.49 -2.56
N SER A 159 0.04 -2.65 -1.63
CA SER A 159 1.41 -2.13 -1.67
C SER A 159 2.21 -2.45 -0.40
N PHE A 160 3.51 -2.51 -0.61
CA PHE A 160 4.56 -2.64 0.39
C PHE A 160 5.48 -1.42 0.27
N LEU A 161 5.38 -0.52 1.25
CA LEU A 161 6.11 0.75 1.34
C LEU A 161 7.41 0.60 2.14
N PRO A 162 8.37 1.55 2.01
CA PRO A 162 9.57 1.55 2.82
C PRO A 162 9.21 1.54 4.32
N ARG A 163 9.97 0.78 5.11
CA ARG A 163 9.79 0.59 6.57
C ARG A 163 8.53 -0.16 7.00
N MET A 164 7.71 -0.64 6.05
CA MET A 164 6.69 -1.65 6.35
C MET A 164 7.38 -2.97 6.70
N ASN A 165 6.70 -3.84 7.44
CA ASN A 165 7.21 -5.18 7.71
C ASN A 165 6.16 -6.24 7.32
N LEU A 166 6.49 -7.09 6.35
CA LEU A 166 5.69 -8.23 5.92
C LEU A 166 6.28 -9.51 6.51
N GLY A 167 5.49 -10.39 7.08
CA GLY A 167 6.04 -11.52 7.84
C GLY A 167 4.97 -12.28 8.60
N THR A 168 5.39 -13.27 9.37
CA THR A 168 4.45 -13.98 10.24
C THR A 168 4.20 -13.15 11.51
N LYS A 169 2.98 -13.21 12.05
CA LYS A 169 2.63 -12.56 13.31
C LYS A 169 2.71 -13.57 14.45
N GLY A 170 3.93 -13.89 14.89
CA GLY A 170 4.21 -14.66 16.12
C GLY A 170 3.17 -15.73 16.48
N SER A 171 2.74 -15.73 17.75
CA SER A 171 1.81 -16.69 18.40
C SER A 171 0.48 -16.97 17.70
N THR A 172 0.12 -16.26 16.63
CA THR A 172 -1.15 -16.42 15.88
C THR A 172 -0.99 -17.16 14.55
N GLY A 173 0.23 -17.29 14.02
CA GLY A 173 0.50 -17.95 12.73
C GLY A 173 -0.02 -17.20 11.49
N GLU A 174 -0.54 -15.98 11.64
CA GLU A 174 -1.07 -15.18 10.54
C GLU A 174 0.06 -14.54 9.72
N ASN A 175 0.06 -14.74 8.40
CA ASN A 175 1.05 -14.16 7.48
C ASN A 175 0.59 -12.78 6.99
N ILE A 176 1.29 -11.73 7.43
CA ILE A 176 1.19 -10.37 6.91
C ILE A 176 1.72 -10.38 5.48
N LYS A 177 0.80 -10.19 4.52
CA LYS A 177 1.02 -10.31 3.07
C LYS A 177 0.30 -9.18 2.34
N ILE A 178 0.78 -8.83 1.15
CA ILE A 178 0.04 -7.91 0.27
C ILE A 178 -1.00 -8.69 -0.55
N THR A 179 -2.10 -8.04 -0.89
CA THR A 179 -3.24 -8.58 -1.63
C THR A 179 -3.59 -7.65 -2.78
N SER A 180 -3.70 -8.22 -3.98
CA SER A 180 -4.08 -7.50 -5.20
C SER A 180 -5.47 -6.85 -5.09
N TRP A 181 -5.67 -5.81 -5.89
CA TRP A 181 -7.02 -5.34 -6.24
C TRP A 181 -7.68 -6.36 -7.17
N ARG A 182 -9.02 -6.36 -7.22
CA ARG A 182 -9.76 -7.21 -8.15
C ARG A 182 -9.48 -6.82 -9.61
N SER A 183 -9.36 -5.52 -9.88
CA SER A 183 -8.95 -5.00 -11.18
C SER A 183 -8.33 -3.60 -11.02
N ASN A 184 -7.77 -3.05 -12.09
CA ASN A 184 -7.21 -1.69 -12.07
C ASN A 184 -8.25 -0.60 -11.77
N GLN A 185 -9.56 -0.91 -11.87
CA GLN A 185 -10.68 0.01 -11.65
C GLN A 185 -11.53 -0.37 -10.42
N ASP A 186 -11.24 -1.51 -9.78
CA ASP A 186 -12.00 -2.05 -8.65
C ASP A 186 -11.02 -2.44 -7.51
N PRO A 187 -10.88 -1.58 -6.49
CA PRO A 187 -10.03 -1.81 -5.32
C PRO A 187 -10.56 -2.85 -4.33
N SER A 188 -11.65 -3.56 -4.63
CA SER A 188 -12.09 -4.67 -3.79
C SER A 188 -11.07 -5.82 -3.83
N THR A 189 -11.18 -6.71 -2.85
CA THR A 189 -10.23 -7.81 -2.66
C THR A 189 -10.10 -8.67 -3.92
N GLY A 190 -8.87 -8.75 -4.46
CA GLY A 190 -8.52 -9.57 -5.61
C GLY A 190 -8.07 -10.99 -5.23
N ASN A 191 -7.69 -11.77 -6.24
CA ASN A 191 -7.41 -13.20 -6.09
C ASN A 191 -5.93 -13.51 -5.80
N TYR A 192 -5.04 -12.54 -6.02
CA TYR A 192 -3.60 -12.72 -5.82
C TYR A 192 -3.16 -12.17 -4.47
N THR A 193 -2.26 -12.90 -3.84
CA THR A 193 -1.55 -12.49 -2.62
C THR A 193 -0.06 -12.74 -2.78
N ALA A 194 0.76 -11.92 -2.15
CA ALA A 194 2.21 -12.09 -2.12
C ALA A 194 2.78 -11.84 -0.73
N GLY A 195 3.70 -12.71 -0.31
CA GLY A 195 4.32 -12.61 1.00
C GLY A 195 5.37 -13.69 1.24
N ILE A 196 6.08 -13.55 2.35
CA ILE A 196 7.11 -14.49 2.78
C ILE A 196 6.47 -15.76 3.36
N ALA A 197 7.04 -16.92 3.05
CA ALA A 197 6.73 -18.18 3.73
C ALA A 197 8.01 -18.99 3.96
N LEU A 198 7.97 -19.84 4.98
CA LEU A 198 9.12 -20.63 5.43
C LEU A 198 8.96 -22.10 4.98
N ILE A 199 9.74 -22.54 3.98
CA ILE A 199 9.75 -23.95 3.54
C ILE A 199 11.13 -24.33 2.97
N PRO A 200 12.00 -25.08 3.68
CA PRO A 200 12.52 -24.85 5.04
C PRO A 200 13.32 -23.53 5.18
N PHE A 201 13.52 -22.79 4.09
CA PHE A 201 14.14 -21.47 4.08
C PHE A 201 13.11 -20.38 3.73
N PRO A 202 13.37 -19.11 4.05
CA PRO A 202 12.48 -18.03 3.68
C PRO A 202 12.45 -17.82 2.15
N GLU A 203 11.24 -17.84 1.59
CA GLU A 203 10.96 -17.56 0.18
C GLU A 203 9.77 -16.60 0.06
N ILE A 204 9.75 -15.77 -0.98
CA ILE A 204 8.56 -15.00 -1.36
C ILE A 204 7.74 -15.83 -2.34
N PHE A 205 6.43 -15.86 -2.10
CA PHE A 205 5.48 -16.52 -3.00
C PHE A 205 4.46 -15.53 -3.51
N ILE A 206 4.08 -15.69 -4.78
CA ILE A 206 2.82 -15.15 -5.32
C ILE A 206 1.84 -16.32 -5.43
N ARG A 207 0.65 -16.16 -4.85
CA ARG A 207 -0.40 -17.17 -4.85
C ARG A 207 -1.70 -16.59 -5.40
N LYS A 208 -2.37 -17.33 -6.28
CA LYS A 208 -3.72 -17.07 -6.74
C LYS A 208 -4.66 -18.04 -6.06
N ASN A 209 -5.63 -17.57 -5.27
CA ASN A 209 -6.55 -18.43 -4.52
C ASN A 209 -5.81 -19.55 -3.74
N ASN A 210 -4.73 -19.18 -3.05
CA ASN A 210 -3.80 -20.08 -2.33
C ASN A 210 -2.99 -21.06 -3.19
N VAL A 211 -3.12 -21.07 -4.52
CA VAL A 211 -2.29 -21.86 -5.43
C VAL A 211 -1.05 -21.05 -5.82
N THR A 212 0.14 -21.59 -5.57
CA THR A 212 1.41 -20.96 -5.94
C THR A 212 1.52 -20.75 -7.44
N GLN A 213 1.76 -19.50 -7.85
CA GLN A 213 1.97 -19.10 -9.24
C GLN A 213 3.44 -18.77 -9.52
N TRP A 214 4.17 -18.33 -8.49
CA TRP A 214 5.58 -17.96 -8.58
C TRP A 214 6.24 -18.09 -7.22
N ARG A 215 7.56 -18.32 -7.21
CA ARG A 215 8.39 -18.27 -6.02
C ARG A 215 9.73 -17.61 -6.31
N SER A 216 10.28 -16.92 -5.33
CA SER A 216 11.57 -16.24 -5.44
C SER A 216 12.77 -17.17 -5.35
N GLY A 217 12.60 -18.43 -4.96
CA GLY A 217 13.70 -19.24 -4.43
C GLY A 217 14.13 -18.78 -3.02
N PRO A 218 14.93 -19.60 -2.32
CA PRO A 218 15.39 -19.31 -0.96
C PRO A 218 16.27 -18.07 -0.87
N TRP A 219 16.18 -17.39 0.27
CA TRP A 219 17.11 -16.34 0.67
C TRP A 219 18.48 -16.95 1.01
N ASN A 220 19.55 -16.47 0.35
CA ASN A 220 20.91 -16.95 0.58
C ASN A 220 21.73 -16.10 1.57
N GLY A 221 21.11 -15.11 2.22
CA GLY A 221 21.78 -14.12 3.08
C GLY A 221 21.97 -12.75 2.41
N GLN A 222 21.87 -12.68 1.08
CA GLN A 222 22.06 -11.44 0.29
C GLN A 222 20.91 -11.19 -0.69
N VAL A 223 20.42 -12.24 -1.35
CA VAL A 223 19.36 -12.19 -2.34
C VAL A 223 18.48 -13.44 -2.27
N PHE A 224 17.27 -13.38 -2.83
CA PHE A 224 16.54 -14.61 -3.18
C PHE A 224 17.06 -15.13 -4.52
N ILE A 225 17.46 -16.41 -4.56
CA ILE A 225 18.24 -16.96 -5.68
C ILE A 225 17.49 -17.12 -7.01
N GLY A 226 16.17 -17.04 -7.00
CA GLY A 226 15.32 -17.08 -8.19
C GLY A 226 15.03 -15.68 -8.77
N LEU A 227 15.65 -14.64 -8.22
CA LEU A 227 15.63 -13.29 -8.78
C LEU A 227 16.83 -13.14 -9.73
N PRO A 228 16.68 -12.49 -10.90
CA PRO A 228 17.74 -12.34 -11.88
C PRO A 228 18.90 -11.47 -11.34
N ASP A 229 20.14 -11.91 -11.60
CA ASP A 229 21.39 -11.27 -11.14
C ASP A 229 21.55 -9.79 -11.56
N PHE A 230 20.89 -9.38 -12.65
CA PHE A 230 20.98 -8.03 -13.20
C PHE A 230 20.14 -7.00 -12.44
N ASP A 231 19.16 -7.44 -11.63
CA ASP A 231 18.34 -6.55 -10.82
C ASP A 231 19.01 -6.34 -9.47
N SER A 232 20.07 -5.54 -9.51
CA SER A 232 20.77 -4.97 -8.35
C SER A 232 19.82 -4.27 -7.35
N LEU A 233 18.55 -4.05 -7.67
CA LEU A 233 17.57 -3.36 -6.83
C LEU A 233 17.14 -4.12 -5.57
N LEU A 234 17.19 -5.46 -5.56
CA LEU A 234 17.07 -6.22 -4.31
C LEU A 234 18.43 -6.41 -3.60
N ASN A 235 19.52 -5.99 -4.24
CA ASN A 235 20.86 -5.80 -3.67
C ASN A 235 21.08 -4.36 -3.12
N ILE A 236 20.13 -3.43 -3.25
CA ILE A 236 20.34 -2.00 -2.95
C ILE A 236 19.63 -1.60 -1.64
N ASP A 237 20.45 -1.27 -0.64
CA ASP A 237 20.20 -0.52 0.60
C ASP A 237 18.85 -0.72 1.30
N GLY A 238 18.81 -1.77 2.14
CA GLY A 238 17.91 -1.84 3.29
C GLY A 238 16.90 -2.97 3.27
N PHE A 239 16.83 -3.78 2.20
CA PHE A 239 16.02 -4.99 2.18
C PHE A 239 16.60 -6.02 3.15
N THR A 240 15.84 -6.34 4.19
CA THR A 240 16.30 -7.17 5.30
C THR A 240 15.28 -8.25 5.60
N ILE A 241 15.77 -9.49 5.70
CA ILE A 241 15.04 -10.61 6.27
C ILE A 241 15.44 -10.74 7.74
N ASN A 242 14.50 -10.43 8.63
CA ASN A 242 14.69 -10.58 10.06
C ASN A 242 14.15 -11.93 10.52
N ASN A 243 14.88 -12.56 11.44
CA ASN A 243 14.46 -13.74 12.19
C ASN A 243 14.50 -13.37 13.69
N ASP A 244 13.40 -13.60 14.40
CA ASP A 244 13.35 -13.36 15.85
C ASP A 244 13.93 -14.50 16.69
N ASN A 245 14.52 -15.51 16.05
CA ASN A 245 15.01 -16.75 16.65
C ASN A 245 13.91 -17.61 17.31
N GLN A 246 12.64 -17.25 17.13
CA GLN A 246 11.45 -18.00 17.57
C GLN A 246 10.66 -18.54 16.38
N GLY A 247 11.23 -18.45 15.16
CA GLY A 247 10.63 -18.95 13.93
C GLY A 247 9.78 -17.92 13.18
N VAL A 248 9.77 -16.66 13.61
CA VAL A 248 9.10 -15.57 12.90
C VAL A 248 10.07 -14.95 11.91
N TYR A 249 9.70 -15.02 10.64
CA TYR A 249 10.42 -14.35 9.56
C TYR A 249 9.63 -13.13 9.11
N SER A 250 10.37 -12.05 8.90
CA SER A 250 9.79 -10.80 8.46
C SER A 250 10.72 -10.08 7.48
N MET A 251 10.13 -9.28 6.62
CA MET A 251 10.74 -8.68 5.45
C MET A 251 10.40 -7.20 5.46
N THR A 252 11.44 -6.38 5.49
CA THR A 252 11.35 -4.93 5.45
C THR A 252 12.34 -4.41 4.40
N TYR A 253 12.14 -3.20 3.92
CA TYR A 253 13.17 -2.50 3.19
C TYR A 253 13.21 -1.03 3.55
N ALA A 254 14.40 -0.45 3.55
CA ALA A 254 14.59 0.99 3.63
C ALA A 254 14.77 1.57 2.23
N ASN A 255 14.48 2.86 2.09
CA ASN A 255 14.86 3.64 0.93
C ASN A 255 14.94 5.10 1.39
N ASP A 256 15.92 5.85 0.87
CA ASP A 256 16.06 7.28 1.18
C ASP A 256 14.91 8.11 0.60
N SER A 257 14.27 7.61 -0.47
CA SER A 257 13.08 8.19 -1.06
C SER A 257 11.82 7.45 -0.63
N PHE A 258 10.83 8.20 -0.11
CA PHE A 258 9.49 7.66 0.13
C PHE A 258 8.65 7.55 -1.15
N MET A 259 9.09 8.12 -2.28
CA MET A 259 8.47 7.95 -3.61
C MET A 259 8.96 6.66 -4.29
N TYR A 260 8.90 5.57 -3.53
CA TYR A 260 9.27 4.23 -3.91
C TYR A 260 8.27 3.27 -3.27
N HIS A 261 7.76 2.30 -4.03
CA HIS A 261 6.91 1.24 -3.49
C HIS A 261 7.02 -0.04 -4.30
N ILE A 262 6.67 -1.15 -3.65
CA ILE A 262 6.42 -2.43 -4.30
C ILE A 262 4.92 -2.67 -4.26
N ASN A 263 4.29 -3.11 -5.35
CA ASN A 263 2.88 -3.48 -5.32
C ASN A 263 2.57 -4.71 -6.15
N LEU A 264 1.56 -5.45 -5.69
CA LEU A 264 0.98 -6.59 -6.38
C LEU A 264 -0.23 -6.10 -7.18
N ASP A 265 -0.18 -6.28 -8.49
CA ASP A 265 -1.27 -5.89 -9.39
C ASP A 265 -2.37 -6.97 -9.48
N PRO A 266 -3.50 -6.66 -10.15
CA PRO A 266 -4.61 -7.60 -10.32
C PRO A 266 -4.28 -8.87 -11.12
N ASP A 267 -3.23 -8.84 -11.95
CA ASP A 267 -2.82 -9.96 -12.79
C ASP A 267 -1.82 -10.90 -12.08
N GLY A 268 -1.43 -10.54 -10.86
CA GLY A 268 -0.51 -11.33 -10.04
C GLY A 268 0.95 -10.99 -10.31
N VAL A 269 1.22 -9.79 -10.80
CA VAL A 269 2.58 -9.29 -11.04
C VAL A 269 2.97 -8.33 -9.93
N ILE A 270 4.09 -8.63 -9.28
CA ILE A 270 4.77 -7.70 -8.39
C ILE A 270 5.56 -6.73 -9.25
N TYR A 271 5.44 -5.45 -8.94
CA TYR A 271 6.26 -4.41 -9.52
C TYR A 271 6.95 -3.63 -8.43
N GLN A 272 8.21 -3.29 -8.67
CA GLN A 272 8.93 -2.29 -7.93
C GLN A 272 8.94 -0.98 -8.71
N ARG A 273 8.49 0.10 -8.08
CA ARG A 273 8.26 1.39 -8.72
C ARG A 273 8.98 2.50 -7.99
N ASP A 274 9.69 3.33 -8.75
CA ASP A 274 10.30 4.56 -8.28
C ASP A 274 9.88 5.75 -9.15
N TRP A 275 9.61 6.89 -8.53
CA TRP A 275 9.12 8.06 -9.27
C TRP A 275 10.27 8.82 -9.92
N VAL A 276 10.20 8.98 -11.24
CA VAL A 276 11.20 9.74 -11.99
C VAL A 276 10.62 11.10 -12.40
N SER A 277 11.00 12.14 -11.66
CA SER A 277 10.48 13.50 -11.84
C SER A 277 10.71 14.10 -13.23
N SER A 278 11.81 13.75 -13.90
CA SER A 278 12.16 14.29 -15.23
C SER A 278 11.18 13.85 -16.32
N VAL A 279 10.66 12.63 -16.22
CA VAL A 279 9.68 12.06 -17.19
C VAL A 279 8.25 12.00 -16.63
N ARG A 280 8.07 12.39 -15.35
CA ARG A 280 6.78 12.40 -14.64
C ARG A 280 6.05 11.06 -14.75
N ALA A 281 6.80 9.98 -14.55
CA ALA A 281 6.27 8.62 -14.61
C ALA A 281 6.90 7.74 -13.52
N TRP A 282 6.17 6.70 -13.15
CA TRP A 282 6.73 5.59 -12.38
C TRP A 282 7.64 4.77 -13.30
N ARG A 283 8.94 4.74 -12.98
CA ARG A 283 9.84 3.77 -13.57
C ARG A 283 9.58 2.43 -12.90
N ILE A 284 9.52 1.38 -13.71
CA ILE A 284 9.52 0.01 -13.23
C ILE A 284 10.98 -0.39 -13.13
N GLY A 285 11.45 -0.59 -11.90
CA GLY A 285 12.78 -1.15 -11.66
C GLY A 285 12.77 -2.64 -11.97
N VAL A 286 11.87 -3.36 -11.30
CA VAL A 286 11.76 -4.83 -11.39
C VAL A 286 10.31 -5.26 -11.50
N LYS A 287 10.05 -6.38 -12.17
CA LYS A 287 8.75 -7.05 -12.19
C LYS A 287 8.87 -8.57 -12.05
N PHE A 288 7.95 -9.19 -11.31
CA PHE A 288 7.88 -10.65 -11.13
C PHE A 288 6.44 -11.15 -11.22
N PRO A 289 6.15 -12.26 -11.94
CA PRO A 289 7.07 -13.01 -12.80
C PRO A 289 7.58 -12.18 -14.01
N TYR A 290 8.79 -12.44 -14.49
CA TYR A 290 9.39 -11.70 -15.62
C TYR A 290 9.29 -12.47 -16.95
N THR A 291 9.51 -13.78 -16.91
CA THR A 291 9.47 -14.69 -18.07
C THR A 291 8.46 -15.82 -17.86
N GLU A 292 8.18 -16.57 -18.92
CA GLU A 292 7.37 -17.80 -18.82
C GLU A 292 8.02 -18.89 -17.94
N CYS A 293 9.35 -18.88 -17.79
CA CYS A 293 10.07 -19.83 -16.95
C CYS A 293 9.89 -19.58 -15.45
N ASP A 294 9.43 -18.38 -15.08
CA ASP A 294 9.18 -18.01 -13.70
C ASP A 294 7.84 -18.59 -13.19
N ALA A 295 6.96 -19.05 -14.10
CA ALA A 295 5.74 -19.71 -13.72
C ALA A 295 6.03 -20.97 -12.88
N TYR A 296 5.42 -21.05 -11.71
CA TYR A 296 5.66 -22.14 -10.78
C TYR A 296 5.27 -23.48 -11.40
N GLY A 297 6.24 -24.40 -11.49
CA GLY A 297 6.02 -25.70 -12.11
C GLY A 297 5.94 -25.66 -13.65
N ARG A 298 6.51 -24.64 -14.31
CA ARG A 298 6.57 -24.53 -15.78
C ARG A 298 7.10 -25.82 -16.43
N CYS A 299 8.17 -26.38 -15.88
CA CYS A 299 8.72 -27.66 -16.31
C CYS A 299 8.44 -28.74 -15.27
N GLY A 300 8.36 -29.99 -15.76
CA GLY A 300 8.19 -31.17 -14.93
C GLY A 300 9.36 -31.41 -13.97
N ARG A 301 9.21 -32.40 -13.08
CA ARG A 301 10.27 -32.80 -12.16
C ARG A 301 11.53 -33.20 -12.92
N TYR A 302 12.70 -32.80 -12.41
CA TYR A 302 14.01 -33.07 -13.01
C TYR A 302 14.22 -32.44 -14.41
N ALA A 303 13.48 -31.38 -14.73
CA ALA A 303 13.70 -30.53 -15.89
C ALA A 303 13.96 -29.07 -15.48
N SER A 304 14.72 -28.35 -16.30
CA SER A 304 14.99 -26.92 -16.17
C SER A 304 14.36 -26.14 -17.31
N CYS A 305 13.93 -24.91 -17.02
CA CYS A 305 13.37 -24.01 -18.02
C CYS A 305 14.43 -23.05 -18.55
N ASN A 306 14.51 -22.89 -19.87
CA ASN A 306 15.37 -21.94 -20.56
C ASN A 306 14.59 -21.28 -21.70
N THR A 307 14.37 -19.97 -21.61
CA THR A 307 13.62 -19.19 -22.62
C THR A 307 14.31 -19.07 -23.97
N ARG A 308 15.57 -19.52 -24.09
CA ARG A 308 16.35 -19.52 -25.33
C ARG A 308 16.29 -20.85 -26.08
N GLU A 309 15.62 -21.86 -25.52
CA GLU A 309 15.51 -23.19 -26.09
C GLU A 309 14.07 -23.45 -26.56
N ASP A 310 13.93 -24.32 -27.57
CA ASP A 310 12.65 -24.79 -28.08
C ASP A 310 12.68 -26.33 -28.21
N PRO A 311 11.96 -27.08 -27.36
CA PRO A 311 11.09 -26.60 -26.29
C PRO A 311 11.86 -25.96 -25.12
N PRO A 312 11.23 -25.06 -24.34
CA PRO A 312 11.91 -24.36 -23.25
C PRO A 312 12.27 -25.26 -22.06
N CYS A 313 11.68 -26.46 -21.95
CA CYS A 313 11.94 -27.39 -20.87
C CYS A 313 12.89 -28.50 -21.32
N ASN A 314 14.04 -28.61 -20.64
CA ASN A 314 15.03 -29.65 -20.91
C ASN A 314 15.31 -30.47 -19.66
N CYS A 315 15.40 -31.79 -19.82
CA CYS A 315 15.79 -32.69 -18.74
C CYS A 315 17.18 -32.33 -18.23
N VAL A 316 17.34 -32.31 -16.91
CA VAL A 316 18.66 -32.17 -16.29
C VAL A 316 19.54 -33.35 -16.74
N LYS A 317 20.84 -33.11 -16.92
CA LYS A 317 21.80 -34.14 -17.35
C LYS A 317 21.63 -35.43 -16.55
N GLY A 318 21.40 -36.54 -17.26
CA GLY A 318 21.15 -37.87 -16.69
C GLY A 318 19.68 -38.29 -16.64
N PHE A 319 18.75 -37.39 -16.97
CA PHE A 319 17.32 -37.67 -17.08
C PHE A 319 16.88 -37.69 -18.54
N VAL A 320 15.78 -38.41 -18.80
CA VAL A 320 15.11 -38.47 -20.10
C VAL A 320 13.62 -38.16 -19.93
N PRO A 321 12.93 -37.68 -20.98
CA PRO A 321 11.50 -37.44 -20.92
C PRO A 321 10.74 -38.71 -20.54
N ARG A 322 9.77 -38.59 -19.62
CA ARG A 322 8.85 -39.69 -19.31
C ARG A 322 7.91 -39.97 -20.48
N ASN A 323 7.57 -38.93 -21.23
CA ASN A 323 6.76 -38.97 -22.43
C ASN A 323 7.38 -38.03 -23.47
N ASN A 324 7.57 -38.50 -24.71
CA ASN A 324 8.27 -37.74 -25.76
C ASN A 324 7.41 -36.64 -26.40
N THR A 325 6.19 -36.44 -25.90
CA THR A 325 5.23 -35.42 -26.38
C THR A 325 4.99 -34.29 -25.38
N GLU A 326 5.65 -34.33 -24.21
CA GLU A 326 5.60 -33.31 -23.15
C GLU A 326 6.98 -32.64 -23.00
#